data_AF-A0A438DBG0-F1
#
_entry.id   AF-A0A438DBG0-F1
#
_cell.length_a   1.000
_cell.length_b   1.000
_cell.length_c   1.000
_cell.angle_alpha   90.00
_cell.angle_beta   90.00
_cell.angle_gamma   90.00
#
_symmetry.space_group_name_H-M   'P 1'
#
loop_
_entity.id
_entity.type
_entity.pdbx_description
1 polymer ?
#
loop_
_entity_poly.entity_id
_entity_poly.type
_entity_poly.pdbx_seq_one_letter_code
_entity_poly.pdbx_strand_id
1 'polypeptide(L)'
;MVQYNFKKITVVPNGKEFIDIILSRTQRQTPTVVHKGYSISRLRQFYMRKVKYTQQNFHEKLSTIIEEFPRLDDIHPFYGDLLHVLYNKDHYKLALGQINTARNLISKIAKDYVRLLKYGDSL
;
A
#
# COMPACT_ATOMS: atom_id res chain seq x y z
N MET A 1 28.54 -5.53 16.79
CA MET A 1 27.65 -5.33 15.62
C MET A 1 26.33 -4.81 16.14
N VAL A 2 25.84 -3.65 15.66
CA VAL A 2 24.55 -3.13 16.09
C VAL A 2 23.46 -4.00 15.45
N GLN A 3 22.79 -4.83 16.25
CA GLN A 3 21.80 -5.81 15.78
C GLN A 3 20.54 -5.15 15.18
N TYR A 4 20.28 -3.88 15.51
CA TYR A 4 19.11 -3.12 15.08
C TYR A 4 19.52 -1.80 14.41
N ASN A 5 19.17 -1.62 13.13
CA ASN A 5 19.49 -0.40 12.38
C ASN A 5 18.23 0.43 12.09
N PHE A 6 17.89 1.31 13.02
CA PHE A 6 16.74 2.22 12.91
C PHE A 6 16.90 3.31 11.83
N LYS A 7 18.07 3.45 11.20
CA LYS A 7 18.30 4.41 10.11
C LYS A 7 17.93 3.88 8.72
N LYS A 8 17.63 2.59 8.59
CA LYS A 8 17.25 1.96 7.30
C LYS A 8 15.76 2.07 6.97
N ILE A 9 14.96 2.70 7.82
CA ILE A 9 13.52 2.87 7.62
C ILE A 9 13.30 3.92 6.53
N THR A 10 12.51 3.57 5.53
CA THR A 10 12.11 4.47 4.45
C THR A 10 11.20 5.57 4.98
N VAL A 11 11.31 6.76 4.38
CA VAL A 11 10.48 7.90 4.77
C VAL A 11 9.02 7.58 4.50
N VAL A 12 8.20 7.67 5.54
CA VAL A 12 6.74 7.50 5.46
C VAL A 12 6.12 8.84 5.06
N PRO A 13 5.54 8.96 3.85
CA PRO A 13 4.92 10.20 3.41
C PRO A 13 3.58 10.44 4.13
N ASN A 14 3.09 11.67 4.08
CA ASN A 14 1.76 12.00 4.58
C ASN A 14 0.66 11.33 3.71
N GLY A 15 -0.54 11.14 4.24
CA GLY A 15 -1.65 10.47 3.55
C GLY A 15 -2.00 11.07 2.19
N LYS A 16 -1.97 12.41 2.06
CA LYS A 16 -2.20 13.08 0.77
C LYS A 16 -1.07 12.82 -0.23
N GLU A 17 0.17 13.02 0.21
CA GLU A 17 1.37 12.76 -0.61
C GLU A 17 1.44 11.30 -1.05
N PHE A 18 1.05 10.37 -0.18
CA PHE A 18 1.02 8.95 -0.47
C PHE A 18 0.09 8.62 -1.63
N ILE A 19 -1.12 9.19 -1.62
CA ILE A 19 -2.09 9.06 -2.71
C ILE A 19 -1.52 9.66 -4.00
N ASP A 20 -0.97 10.88 -3.93
CA ASP A 20 -0.43 11.58 -5.10
C ASP A 20 0.74 10.82 -5.74
N ILE A 21 1.66 10.28 -4.92
CA ILE A 21 2.80 9.46 -5.39
C ILE A 21 2.29 8.23 -6.14
N ILE A 22 1.30 7.52 -5.59
CA ILE A 22 0.80 6.27 -6.18
C ILE A 22 0.00 6.54 -7.45
N LEU A 23 -0.90 7.52 -7.44
CA LEU A 23 -1.68 7.88 -8.62
C LEU A 23 -0.79 8.44 -9.74
N SER A 24 0.21 9.26 -9.41
CA SER A 24 1.22 9.74 -10.36
C SER A 24 2.00 8.59 -10.99
N ARG A 25 2.40 7.58 -10.20
CA ARG A 25 3.07 6.38 -10.72
C ARG A 25 2.15 5.56 -11.62
N THR A 26 0.89 5.33 -11.22
CA THR A 26 -0.09 4.62 -12.06
C THR A 26 -0.27 5.32 -13.40
N GLN A 27 -0.40 6.64 -13.42
CA GLN A 27 -0.59 7.38 -14.66
C GLN A 27 0.63 7.32 -15.58
N ARG A 28 1.85 7.36 -15.03
CA ARG A 28 3.09 7.30 -15.83
C ARG A 28 3.43 5.90 -16.34
N GLN A 29 3.12 4.85 -15.57
CA GLN A 29 3.52 3.47 -15.90
C GLN A 29 2.43 2.61 -16.54
N THR A 30 1.20 3.12 -16.67
CA THR A 30 0.12 2.44 -17.39
C THR A 30 -0.31 3.22 -18.62
N PRO A 31 -0.77 2.55 -19.70
CA PRO A 31 -1.35 3.26 -20.85
C PRO A 31 -2.48 4.21 -20.43
N THR A 32 -2.62 5.33 -21.14
CA THR A 32 -3.53 6.43 -20.76
C THR A 32 -4.65 6.67 -21.76
N VAL A 33 -4.48 6.29 -23.02
CA VAL A 33 -5.43 6.58 -24.10
C VAL A 33 -6.35 5.38 -24.36
N VAL A 34 -7.65 5.65 -24.45
CA VAL A 34 -8.70 4.71 -24.88
C VAL A 34 -9.66 5.40 -25.83
N HIS A 35 -10.24 4.62 -26.76
CA HIS A 35 -11.24 5.12 -27.71
C HIS A 35 -12.52 4.29 -27.62
N LYS A 36 -13.67 4.93 -27.86
CA LYS A 36 -15.00 4.32 -27.77
C LYS A 36 -15.20 3.14 -28.73
N GLY A 37 -14.50 3.11 -29.86
CA GLY A 37 -14.60 2.03 -30.85
C GLY A 37 -13.79 0.77 -30.53
N TYR A 38 -13.09 0.71 -29.39
CA TYR A 38 -12.32 -0.47 -29.01
C TYR A 38 -13.23 -1.62 -28.57
N SER A 39 -12.78 -2.86 -28.81
CA SER A 39 -13.49 -4.03 -28.32
C SER A 39 -13.63 -3.99 -26.80
N ILE A 40 -14.79 -4.42 -26.29
CA ILE A 40 -15.09 -4.37 -24.85
C ILE A 40 -14.05 -5.13 -24.02
N SER A 41 -13.50 -6.22 -24.56
CA SER A 41 -12.41 -6.98 -23.93
C SER A 41 -11.17 -6.10 -23.67
N ARG A 42 -10.79 -5.26 -24.63
CA ARG A 42 -9.65 -4.34 -24.48
C ARG A 42 -9.94 -3.24 -23.46
N LEU A 43 -11.16 -2.70 -23.44
CA LEU A 43 -11.58 -1.69 -22.46
C LEU A 43 -11.56 -2.26 -21.03
N ARG A 44 -12.15 -3.45 -20.83
CA ARG A 44 -12.12 -4.16 -19.54
C ARG A 44 -10.67 -4.39 -19.08
N GLN A 45 -9.81 -4.92 -19.95
CA GLN A 45 -8.39 -5.14 -19.64
C GLN A 45 -7.65 -3.84 -19.27
N PHE A 46 -7.95 -2.73 -19.97
CA PHE A 46 -7.35 -1.43 -19.68
C PHE A 46 -7.66 -0.96 -18.26
N TYR A 47 -8.94 -0.95 -17.85
CA TYR A 47 -9.32 -0.53 -16.50
C TYR A 47 -8.92 -1.53 -15.43
N MET A 48 -9.04 -2.84 -15.69
CA MET A 48 -8.56 -3.88 -14.78
C MET A 48 -7.06 -3.73 -14.51
N ARG A 49 -6.25 -3.38 -15.52
CA ARG A 49 -4.82 -3.11 -15.37
C ARG A 49 -4.58 -1.92 -14.44
N LYS A 50 -5.33 -0.81 -14.62
CA LYS A 50 -5.19 0.38 -13.75
C LYS A 50 -5.54 0.08 -12.29
N VAL A 51 -6.62 -0.66 -12.04
CA VAL A 51 -7.02 -1.04 -10.67
C VAL A 51 -5.98 -1.95 -10.03
N LYS A 52 -5.57 -3.03 -10.73
CA LYS A 52 -4.56 -3.96 -10.20
C LYS A 52 -3.20 -3.30 -9.97
N TYR A 53 -2.76 -2.47 -10.91
CA TYR A 53 -1.47 -1.80 -10.80
C TYR A 53 -1.45 -0.82 -9.62
N THR A 54 -2.54 -0.09 -9.40
CA THR A 54 -2.69 0.78 -8.22
C THR A 54 -2.68 -0.03 -6.93
N GLN A 55 -3.45 -1.13 -6.85
CA GLN A 55 -3.47 -2.00 -5.68
C GLN A 55 -2.09 -2.57 -5.35
N GLN A 56 -1.34 -3.03 -6.36
CA GLN A 56 0.00 -3.56 -6.17
C GLN A 56 0.95 -2.52 -5.55
N ASN A 57 0.93 -1.28 -6.07
CA ASN A 57 1.78 -0.20 -5.53
C ASN A 57 1.41 0.18 -4.08
N PHE A 58 0.12 0.24 -3.76
CA PHE A 58 -0.33 0.44 -2.38
C PHE A 58 0.14 -0.70 -1.49
N HIS A 59 0.01 -1.94 -1.95
CA HIS A 59 0.39 -3.11 -1.18
C HIS A 59 1.90 -3.14 -0.90
N GLU A 60 2.73 -2.93 -1.92
CA GLU A 60 4.20 -2.88 -1.79
C GLU A 60 4.62 -1.81 -0.78
N LYS A 61 4.13 -0.59 -0.93
CA LYS A 61 4.52 0.52 -0.05
C LYS A 61 4.07 0.31 1.40
N LEU A 62 2.85 -0.17 1.62
CA LEU A 62 2.37 -0.46 2.98
C LEU A 62 3.11 -1.65 3.60
N SER A 63 3.46 -2.67 2.82
CA SER A 63 4.27 -3.79 3.29
C SER A 63 5.68 -3.35 3.68
N THR A 64 6.34 -2.49 2.89
CA THR A 64 7.64 -1.90 3.25
C THR A 64 7.59 -1.20 4.61
N ILE A 65 6.55 -0.41 4.87
CA ILE A 65 6.37 0.26 6.18
C ILE A 65 6.19 -0.78 7.31
N ILE A 66 5.40 -1.83 7.10
CA ILE A 66 5.17 -2.85 8.14
C ILE A 66 6.44 -3.67 8.43
N GLU A 67 7.27 -3.92 7.42
CA GLU A 67 8.46 -4.78 7.52
C GLU A 67 9.69 -4.04 8.05
N GLU A 68 9.87 -2.76 7.71
CA GLU A 68 11.02 -1.97 8.14
C GLU A 68 10.92 -1.51 9.59
N PHE A 69 9.71 -1.36 10.12
CA PHE A 69 9.49 -0.96 11.50
C PHE A 69 9.70 -2.14 12.46
N PRO A 70 10.50 -1.97 13.54
CA PRO A 70 10.81 -3.05 14.47
C PRO A 70 9.55 -3.54 15.20
N ARG A 71 9.38 -4.86 15.28
CA ARG A 71 8.34 -5.49 16.10
C ARG A 71 8.78 -5.48 17.56
N LEU A 72 8.00 -4.83 18.41
CA LEU A 72 8.37 -4.62 19.82
C LEU A 72 8.49 -5.91 20.64
N ASP A 73 7.92 -7.02 20.18
CA ASP A 73 7.99 -8.31 20.86
C ASP A 73 9.22 -9.14 20.43
N ASP A 74 9.85 -8.80 19.30
CA ASP A 74 11.00 -9.52 18.73
C ASP A 74 12.34 -8.80 18.97
N ILE A 75 12.32 -7.61 19.58
CA ILE A 75 13.52 -6.83 19.90
C ILE A 75 13.99 -7.09 21.33
N HIS A 76 15.28 -6.87 21.57
CA HIS A 76 15.87 -6.99 22.90
C HIS A 76 15.13 -6.11 23.93
N PRO A 77 14.83 -6.61 25.15
CA PRO A 77 14.03 -5.89 26.15
C PRO A 77 14.46 -4.44 26.39
N PHE A 78 15.76 -4.18 26.46
CA PHE A 78 16.31 -2.82 26.54
C PHE A 78 15.75 -1.83 25.50
N TYR A 79 15.73 -2.22 24.22
CA TYR A 79 15.19 -1.36 23.16
C TYR A 79 13.67 -1.31 23.19
N GLY A 80 13.01 -2.38 23.65
CA GLY A 80 11.57 -2.42 23.88
C GLY A 80 11.13 -1.42 24.93
N ASP A 81 11.82 -1.39 26.07
CA ASP A 81 11.56 -0.46 27.17
C ASP A 81 11.87 0.98 26.76
N LEU A 82 12.97 1.21 26.03
CA LEU A 82 13.30 2.52 25.50
C LEU A 82 12.22 3.04 24.54
N LEU A 83 11.73 2.21 23.61
CA LEU A 83 10.64 2.59 22.70
C LEU A 83 9.33 2.80 23.44
N HIS A 84 9.06 2.03 24.50
CA HIS A 84 7.89 2.23 25.34
C HIS A 84 7.89 3.62 25.99
N VAL A 85 9.04 4.03 26.57
CA VAL A 85 9.19 5.35 27.21
C VAL A 85 9.12 6.49 26.19
N LEU A 86 9.74 6.35 25.02
CA LEU A 86 9.82 7.43 24.03
C LEU A 86 8.56 7.59 23.17
N TYR A 87 7.93 6.50 22.77
CA TYR A 87 6.90 6.50 21.71
C TYR A 87 5.56 5.90 22.12
N ASN A 88 5.44 5.41 23.36
CA ASN A 88 4.30 4.64 23.83
C ASN A 88 4.06 3.36 22.99
N LYS A 89 4.36 2.21 23.60
CA LYS A 89 4.24 0.87 22.97
C LYS A 89 2.84 0.61 22.38
N ASP A 90 1.78 1.05 23.05
CA ASP A 90 0.41 0.76 22.64
C ASP A 90 0.03 1.56 21.41
N HIS A 91 0.39 2.84 21.39
CA HIS A 91 0.16 3.69 20.22
C HIS A 91 0.94 3.19 19.00
N TYR A 92 2.20 2.80 19.20
CA TYR A 92 3.05 2.23 18.15
C TYR A 92 2.45 0.95 17.54
N LYS A 93 2.04 -0.01 18.38
CA LYS A 93 1.42 -1.27 17.92
C LYS A 93 0.09 -1.02 17.21
N LEU A 94 -0.74 -0.11 17.77
CA LEU A 94 -2.03 0.22 17.19
C LEU A 94 -1.87 0.85 15.79
N ALA A 95 -0.92 1.78 15.63
CA ALA A 95 -0.65 2.42 14.35
C ALA A 95 -0.22 1.40 13.29
N LEU A 96 0.75 0.51 13.59
CA LEU A 96 1.15 -0.56 12.65
C LEU A 96 0.00 -1.53 12.34
N GLY A 97 -0.85 -1.84 13.32
CA GLY A 97 -2.05 -2.65 13.13
C GLY A 97 -3.07 -2.00 12.19
N GLN A 98 -3.26 -0.68 12.29
CA GLN A 98 -4.12 0.08 11.39
C GLN A 98 -3.58 0.08 9.96
N ILE A 99 -2.27 0.24 9.77
CA ILE A 99 -1.62 0.16 8.45
C ILE A 99 -1.81 -1.22 7.82
N ASN A 100 -1.64 -2.30 8.59
CA ASN A 100 -1.90 -3.66 8.11
C ASN A 100 -3.38 -3.88 7.73
N THR A 101 -4.29 -3.32 8.51
CA THR A 101 -5.74 -3.36 8.22
C THR A 101 -6.05 -2.61 6.93
N ALA A 102 -5.51 -1.41 6.75
CA ALA A 102 -5.66 -0.62 5.52
C ALA A 102 -5.15 -1.37 4.29
N ARG A 103 -3.96 -2.01 4.37
CA ARG A 103 -3.41 -2.85 3.31
C ARG A 103 -4.37 -3.97 2.90
N ASN A 104 -5.01 -4.61 3.86
CA ASN A 104 -5.97 -5.70 3.61
C ASN A 104 -7.28 -5.18 3.00
N LEU A 105 -7.78 -4.04 3.46
CA LEU A 105 -8.98 -3.39 2.93
C LEU A 105 -8.78 -2.98 1.46
N ILE A 106 -7.64 -2.39 1.11
CA ILE A 106 -7.32 -2.01 -0.28
C ILE A 106 -7.31 -3.24 -1.18
N SER A 107 -6.68 -4.33 -0.75
CA SER A 107 -6.66 -5.60 -1.50
C SER A 107 -8.07 -6.17 -1.72
N LYS A 108 -8.95 -6.09 -0.71
CA LYS A 108 -10.34 -6.54 -0.81
C LYS A 108 -11.12 -5.70 -1.81
N ILE A 109 -11.07 -4.38 -1.68
CA ILE A 109 -11.73 -3.43 -2.59
C ILE A 109 -11.28 -3.69 -4.03
N ALA A 110 -9.97 -3.75 -4.27
CA ALA A 110 -9.46 -3.99 -5.62
C ALA A 110 -9.94 -5.32 -6.22
N LYS A 111 -9.96 -6.40 -5.42
CA LYS A 111 -10.44 -7.71 -5.86
C LYS A 111 -11.92 -7.66 -6.27
N ASP A 112 -12.74 -6.97 -5.50
CA ASP A 112 -14.18 -6.83 -5.77
C ASP A 112 -14.43 -5.99 -7.03
N TYR A 113 -13.78 -4.83 -7.16
CA TYR A 113 -13.92 -3.98 -8.35
C TYR A 113 -13.38 -4.64 -9.62
N VAL A 114 -12.28 -5.40 -9.54
CA VAL A 114 -11.77 -6.18 -10.68
C VAL A 114 -12.77 -7.26 -11.12
N ARG A 115 -13.53 -7.84 -10.18
CA ARG A 115 -14.60 -8.79 -10.51
C ARG A 115 -15.76 -8.09 -11.21
N LEU A 116 -16.20 -6.94 -10.69
CA LEU A 116 -17.28 -6.15 -11.28
C LEU A 116 -16.96 -5.67 -12.70
N LEU A 117 -15.72 -5.23 -12.93
CA LEU A 117 -15.26 -4.79 -14.26
C LEU A 117 -15.36 -5.85 -15.36
N LYS A 118 -15.46 -7.15 -15.00
CA LYS A 118 -15.64 -8.21 -16.00
C LYS A 118 -16.99 -8.14 -16.72
N TYR A 119 -17.97 -7.46 -16.11
CA TYR A 119 -19.34 -7.34 -16.61
C TYR A 119 -19.67 -5.95 -17.17
N GLY A 120 -18.69 -5.05 -17.33
CA GLY A 120 -18.94 -3.73 -17.91
C GLY A 120 -19.19 -3.82 -19.42
N ASP A 121 -20.26 -3.22 -19.94
CA ASP A 121 -20.69 -3.39 -21.35
C ASP A 121 -20.29 -2.24 -22.28
N SER A 122 -19.84 -1.11 -21.72
CA SER A 122 -19.38 0.05 -22.48
C SER A 122 -18.17 0.73 -21.83
N LEU A 123 -17.61 1.73 -22.51
CA LEU A 123 -16.68 2.70 -21.93
C LEU A 123 -17.37 3.56 -20.86
#